data_AF-A0A5E4CEN6-F1
#
_entry.id   AF-A0A5E4CEN6-F1
#
_cell.length_a   1.000
_cell.length_b   1.000
_cell.length_c   1.000
_cell.angle_alpha   90.00
_cell.angle_beta   90.00
_cell.angle_gamma   90.00
#
_symmetry.space_group_name_H-M   'P 1'
#
loop_
_entity.id
_entity.type
_entity.pdbx_description
1 polymer ?
#
loop_
_entity_poly.entity_id
_entity_poly.type
_entity_poly.pdbx_seq_one_letter_code
_entity_poly.pdbx_strand_id
1 'polypeptide(L)'
;MRQWTKEEGTRLYLDKATLIWNGSVVIELDALSNFFKMLPSSEFQVNMLDCQPDHEQATQSQSIVLVVTSGTVKFDGNKQHFFNHNFLLTAPYIPDSTVWKIAGYCFYFQDWASS
;
A
#
# COMPACT_ATOMS: atom_id res chain seq x y z
N MET A 1 14.85 -14.08 -1.00
CA MET A 1 13.64 -13.22 -0.89
C MET A 1 13.13 -13.00 -2.31
N ARG A 2 11.85 -13.23 -2.60
CA ARG A 2 11.32 -13.13 -3.97
C ARG A 2 11.18 -11.65 -4.33
N GLN A 3 11.88 -11.19 -5.36
CA GLN A 3 11.77 -9.81 -5.83
C GLN A 3 10.57 -9.72 -6.78
N TRP A 4 9.53 -9.02 -6.35
CA TRP A 4 8.34 -8.83 -7.17
C TRP A 4 8.57 -7.72 -8.18
N THR A 5 8.16 -7.95 -9.41
CA THR A 5 8.10 -6.88 -10.40
C THR A 5 6.97 -5.91 -10.03
N LYS A 6 7.10 -4.65 -10.42
CA LYS A 6 6.09 -3.61 -10.14
C LYS A 6 4.72 -3.97 -10.72
N GLU A 7 4.69 -4.69 -11.84
CA GLU A 7 3.48 -5.20 -12.49
C GLU A 7 2.81 -6.36 -11.74
N GLU A 8 3.58 -7.17 -11.01
CA GLU A 8 2.99 -8.19 -10.14
C GLU A 8 2.40 -7.55 -8.87
N GLY A 9 3.01 -6.48 -8.37
CA GLY A 9 2.55 -5.74 -7.20
C GLY A 9 1.17 -5.10 -7.38
N THR A 10 0.82 -4.63 -8.58
CA THR A 10 -0.50 -4.02 -8.85
C THR A 10 -1.62 -5.04 -8.75
N ARG A 11 -1.35 -6.33 -8.97
CA ARG A 11 -2.38 -7.40 -8.83
C ARG A 11 -2.90 -7.56 -7.40
N LEU A 12 -2.25 -6.93 -6.42
CA LEU A 12 -2.69 -6.92 -5.03
C LEU A 12 -3.81 -5.92 -4.76
N TYR A 13 -4.06 -4.97 -5.66
CA TYR A 13 -5.04 -3.91 -5.48
C TYR A 13 -6.41 -4.30 -6.05
N LEU A 14 -7.47 -3.66 -5.53
CA LEU A 14 -8.78 -3.63 -6.18
C LEU A 14 -8.77 -2.67 -7.38
N ASP A 15 -9.70 -2.88 -8.32
CA ASP A 15 -9.82 -2.03 -9.51
C ASP A 15 -10.05 -0.56 -9.16
N LYS A 16 -10.78 -0.30 -8.07
CA LYS A 16 -11.12 1.04 -7.55
C LYS A 16 -10.23 1.47 -6.38
N ALA A 17 -9.05 0.87 -6.22
CA ALA A 17 -8.18 1.20 -5.10
C ALA A 17 -7.70 2.67 -5.17
N THR A 18 -7.47 3.26 -4.00
CA THR A 18 -6.91 4.61 -3.86
C THR A 18 -5.53 4.56 -3.23
N LEU A 19 -4.58 5.24 -3.85
CA LEU A 19 -3.24 5.51 -3.32
C LEU A 19 -3.13 6.99 -2.95
N ILE A 20 -2.62 7.27 -1.75
CA ILE A 20 -2.15 8.58 -1.33
C ILE A 20 -0.64 8.48 -1.15
N TRP A 21 0.13 9.20 -1.96
CA TRP A 21 1.59 9.20 -1.93
C TRP A 21 2.11 10.58 -1.58
N ASN A 22 2.60 10.76 -0.35
CA ASN A 22 3.05 12.06 0.18
C ASN A 22 2.01 13.18 -0.07
N GLY A 23 0.72 12.88 0.14
CA GLY A 23 -0.39 13.82 -0.08
C GLY A 23 -0.93 13.88 -1.52
N SER A 24 -0.27 13.28 -2.51
CA SER A 24 -0.79 13.18 -3.88
C SER A 24 -1.70 11.99 -4.04
N VAL A 25 -2.88 12.17 -4.65
CA VAL A 25 -3.88 11.12 -4.82
C VAL A 25 -3.78 10.47 -6.20
N VAL A 26 -3.78 9.14 -6.23
CA VAL A 26 -3.86 8.31 -7.45
C VAL A 26 -5.00 7.30 -7.25
N ILE A 27 -5.90 7.19 -8.21
CA ILE A 27 -7.12 6.38 -8.08
C ILE A 27 -7.21 5.46 -9.29
N GLU A 28 -7.71 4.25 -9.06
CA GLU A 28 -7.93 3.19 -10.06
C GLU A 28 -6.65 2.47 -10.50
N LEU A 29 -6.81 1.17 -10.80
CA LEU A 29 -5.71 0.24 -11.00
C LEU A 29 -4.75 0.64 -12.13
N ASP A 30 -5.27 1.20 -13.22
CA ASP A 30 -4.47 1.63 -14.37
C ASP A 30 -3.55 2.80 -14.00
N ALA A 31 -4.07 3.80 -13.27
CA ALA A 31 -3.29 4.93 -12.80
C ALA A 31 -2.25 4.49 -11.75
N LEU A 32 -2.61 3.58 -10.85
CA LEU A 32 -1.68 2.98 -9.90
C LEU A 32 -0.55 2.23 -10.63
N SER A 33 -0.87 1.46 -11.67
CA SER A 33 0.13 0.73 -12.45
C SER A 33 1.12 1.66 -13.13
N ASN A 34 0.61 2.71 -13.78
CA ASN A 34 1.45 3.74 -14.40
C ASN A 34 2.31 4.46 -13.37
N PHE A 35 1.73 4.83 -12.21
CA PHE A 35 2.46 5.47 -11.12
C PHE A 35 3.61 4.60 -10.61
N PHE A 36 3.37 3.33 -10.30
CA PHE A 36 4.43 2.46 -9.79
C PHE A 36 5.55 2.26 -10.82
N LYS A 37 5.22 2.13 -12.11
CA LYS A 37 6.20 2.04 -13.22
C LYS A 37 7.13 3.26 -13.28
N MET A 38 6.62 4.45 -12.97
CA MET A 38 7.40 5.70 -12.97
C MET A 38 8.31 5.87 -11.75
N LEU A 39 8.04 5.19 -10.63
CA LEU A 39 8.92 5.29 -9.46
C LEU A 39 10.32 4.73 -9.78
N PRO A 40 11.38 5.16 -9.07
CA PRO A 40 12.65 4.46 -9.06
C PRO A 40 12.52 3.02 -8.54
N SER A 41 13.53 2.19 -8.74
CA SER A 41 13.64 0.96 -7.94
C SER A 41 13.79 1.31 -6.47
N SER A 42 13.33 0.44 -5.58
CA SER A 42 13.29 0.72 -4.15
C SER A 42 13.56 -0.53 -3.32
N GLU A 43 14.33 -0.37 -2.25
CA GLU A 43 14.52 -1.38 -1.22
C GLU A 43 13.85 -0.91 0.08
N PHE A 44 12.94 -1.73 0.60
CA PHE A 44 12.21 -1.47 1.84
C PHE A 44 12.71 -2.39 2.93
N GLN A 45 13.02 -1.83 4.10
CA GLN A 45 13.20 -2.56 5.34
C GLN A 45 12.05 -2.20 6.28
N VAL A 46 11.20 -3.18 6.58
CA VAL A 46 10.07 -3.02 7.50
C VAL A 46 10.53 -3.43 8.89
N ASN A 47 10.41 -2.52 9.85
CA ASN A 47 10.82 -2.74 11.24
C ASN A 47 9.64 -2.93 12.19
N MET A 48 8.50 -2.31 11.86
CA MET A 48 7.27 -2.41 12.64
C MET A 48 6.10 -2.78 11.73
N LEU A 49 5.21 -3.59 12.27
CA LEU A 49 3.95 -3.96 11.66
C LEU A 49 2.91 -4.09 12.78
N ASP A 50 1.76 -3.46 12.58
CA ASP A 50 0.58 -3.61 13.42
C ASP A 50 -0.66 -3.78 12.52
N CYS A 51 -1.68 -4.47 13.02
CA CYS A 51 -2.92 -4.64 12.30
C CYS A 51 -4.14 -4.60 13.23
N GLN A 52 -5.19 -3.95 12.75
CA GLN A 52 -6.42 -3.74 13.48
C GLN A 52 -7.60 -4.13 12.59
N PRO A 53 -8.54 -4.97 13.07
CA PRO A 53 -9.80 -5.16 12.38
C PRO A 53 -10.59 -3.85 12.41
N ASP A 54 -11.19 -3.46 11.29
CA ASP A 54 -12.09 -2.32 11.28
C ASP A 54 -13.47 -2.71 11.85
N HIS A 55 -14.23 -1.72 12.34
CA HIS A 55 -15.53 -1.96 12.97
C HIS A 55 -16.60 -2.23 11.92
N GLU A 56 -17.37 -3.32 12.07
CA GLU A 56 -18.34 -3.80 11.07
C GLU A 56 -19.40 -2.77 10.60
N GLN A 57 -19.71 -1.77 11.42
CA GLN A 57 -20.65 -0.69 11.07
C GLN A 57 -20.09 0.26 10.00
N ALA A 58 -18.77 0.40 9.91
CA ALA A 58 -18.12 1.23 8.91
C ALA A 58 -18.01 0.53 7.54
N THR A 59 -18.14 -0.81 7.50
CA THR A 59 -17.68 -1.62 6.37
C THR A 59 -18.78 -2.34 5.60
N GLN A 60 -20.06 -2.08 5.90
CA GLN A 60 -21.22 -2.70 5.23
C GLN A 60 -21.11 -4.24 5.18
N SER A 61 -20.66 -4.86 6.27
CA SER A 61 -20.43 -6.31 6.40
C SER A 61 -19.26 -6.88 5.58
N GLN A 62 -18.41 -6.04 5.00
CA GLN A 62 -17.18 -6.46 4.35
C GLN A 62 -16.05 -6.59 5.39
N SER A 63 -15.28 -7.68 5.34
CA SER A 63 -14.11 -7.83 6.21
C SER A 63 -13.03 -6.82 5.79
N ILE A 64 -12.63 -5.96 6.73
CA ILE A 64 -11.59 -4.95 6.53
C ILE A 64 -10.56 -5.04 7.64
N VAL A 65 -9.30 -4.92 7.26
CA VAL A 65 -8.16 -4.86 8.19
C VAL A 65 -7.32 -3.64 7.81
N LEU A 66 -7.11 -2.76 8.78
CA LEU A 66 -6.09 -1.72 8.69
C LEU A 66 -4.74 -2.35 9.05
N VAL A 67 -3.76 -2.19 8.17
CA VAL A 67 -2.38 -2.60 8.39
C VAL A 67 -1.50 -1.36 8.38
N VAL A 68 -0.72 -1.17 9.44
CA VAL A 68 0.22 -0.06 9.58
C VAL A 68 1.62 -0.65 9.61
N THR A 69 2.52 -0.14 8.76
CA THR A 69 3.93 -0.53 8.78
C THR A 69 4.84 0.69 8.76
N SER A 70 6.01 0.54 9.35
CA SER A 70 7.04 1.58 9.34
C SER A 70 8.43 0.98 9.24
N GLY A 71 9.38 1.79 8.80
CA GLY A 71 10.76 1.39 8.64
C GLY A 71 11.52 2.35 7.74
N THR A 72 12.43 1.81 6.95
CA THR A 72 13.27 2.60 6.04
C THR A 72 13.09 2.17 4.58
N VAL A 73 13.23 3.14 3.69
CA VAL A 73 13.19 2.93 2.24
C VAL A 73 14.34 3.64 1.58
N LYS A 74 14.97 2.98 0.61
CA LYS A 74 15.97 3.56 -0.27
C LYS A 74 15.51 3.44 -1.71
N PHE A 75 15.23 4.57 -2.33
CA PHE A 75 14.98 4.65 -3.78
C PHE A 75 16.31 4.83 -4.52
N ASP A 76 16.44 4.23 -5.70
CA ASP A 76 17.61 4.43 -6.56
C ASP A 76 17.85 5.92 -6.80
N GLY A 77 19.11 6.35 -6.68
CA GLY A 77 19.53 7.74 -6.82
C GLY A 77 19.19 8.67 -5.65
N ASN A 78 18.53 8.18 -4.59
CA ASN A 78 18.13 8.98 -3.44
C ASN A 78 18.81 8.53 -2.14
N LYS A 79 18.79 9.41 -1.13
CA LYS A 79 19.17 9.04 0.25
C LYS A 79 18.12 8.07 0.82
N GLN A 80 18.51 7.36 1.87
CA GLN A 80 17.57 6.53 2.62
C GLN A 80 16.64 7.43 3.45
N HIS A 81 15.36 7.08 3.51
CA HIS A 81 14.32 7.80 4.25
C HIS A 81 13.60 6.89 5.23
N PHE A 82 13.00 7.49 6.26
CA PHE A 82 12.03 6.81 7.11
C PHE A 82 10.64 6.94 6.49
N PHE A 83 9.86 5.87 6.51
CA PHE A 83 8.51 5.87 5.93
C PHE A 83 7.48 5.33 6.93
N ASN A 84 6.22 5.63 6.64
CA ASN A 84 5.07 4.88 7.15
C ASN A 84 4.15 4.50 5.98
N HIS A 85 3.65 3.28 6.01
CA HIS A 85 2.60 2.79 5.14
C HIS A 85 1.35 2.48 5.96
N ASN A 86 0.19 2.84 5.43
CA ASN A 86 -1.09 2.35 5.91
C ASN A 86 -1.83 1.68 4.75
N PHE A 87 -2.20 0.42 4.90
CA PHE A 87 -3.00 -0.32 3.94
C PHE A 87 -4.37 -0.62 4.53
N LEU A 88 -5.41 -0.35 3.76
CA LEU A 88 -6.74 -0.86 4.01
C LEU A 88 -6.93 -2.12 3.18
N LEU A 89 -6.86 -3.27 3.84
CA LEU A 89 -7.07 -4.57 3.21
C LEU A 89 -8.54 -4.96 3.32
N THR A 90 -9.05 -5.59 2.27
CA THR A 90 -10.38 -6.20 2.31
C THR A 90 -10.40 -7.54 1.60
N ALA A 91 -11.28 -8.43 2.06
CA ALA A 91 -11.58 -9.70 1.41
C ALA A 91 -12.95 -9.58 0.72
N PRO A 92 -13.00 -9.34 -0.61
CA PRO A 92 -14.25 -9.40 -1.36
C PRO A 92 -14.85 -10.81 -1.26
N TYR A 93 -16.18 -10.89 -1.29
CA TYR A 93 -16.84 -12.19 -1.30
C TYR A 93 -16.53 -12.93 -2.61
N ILE A 94 -15.82 -14.06 -2.49
CA ILE A 94 -15.56 -15.00 -3.57
C ILE A 94 -15.96 -16.38 -3.04
N PRO A 95 -16.86 -17.12 -3.72
CA PRO A 95 -17.20 -18.48 -3.31
C PRO A 95 -15.94 -19.34 -3.18
N ASP A 96 -15.83 -20.08 -2.06
CA ASP A 96 -14.74 -21.02 -1.78
C ASP A 96 -13.32 -20.43 -1.79
N SER A 97 -13.17 -19.10 -1.66
CA SER A 97 -11.86 -18.44 -1.64
C SER A 97 -11.85 -17.18 -0.78
N THR A 98 -10.76 -17.00 -0.03
CA THR A 98 -10.49 -15.75 0.68
C THR A 98 -9.22 -15.13 0.12
N VAL A 99 -9.36 -14.09 -0.69
CA VAL A 99 -8.23 -13.33 -1.23
C VAL A 99 -8.31 -11.90 -0.72
N TRP A 100 -7.29 -11.49 0.03
CA TRP A 100 -7.16 -10.11 0.51
C TRP A 100 -6.59 -9.22 -0.58
N LYS A 101 -7.22 -8.06 -0.76
CA LYS A 101 -6.85 -7.04 -1.74
C LYS A 101 -6.71 -5.68 -1.04
N ILE A 102 -5.86 -4.83 -1.58
CA ILE A 102 -5.66 -3.46 -1.12
C ILE A 102 -6.79 -2.61 -1.69
N ALA A 103 -7.65 -2.08 -0.81
CA ALA A 103 -8.67 -1.10 -1.16
C ALA A 103 -8.13 0.33 -1.04
N GLY A 104 -7.24 0.58 -0.09
CA GLY A 104 -6.61 1.87 0.13
C GLY A 104 -5.15 1.71 0.56
N TYR A 105 -4.30 2.63 0.12
CA TYR A 105 -2.90 2.67 0.52
C TYR A 105 -2.46 4.13 0.73
N CYS A 106 -1.88 4.44 1.88
CA CYS A 106 -1.27 5.73 2.16
C CYS A 106 0.21 5.54 2.46
N PHE A 107 1.07 6.24 1.71
CA PHE A 107 2.51 6.31 1.87
C PHE A 107 2.90 7.73 2.26
N TYR A 108 3.75 7.87 3.27
CA TYR A 108 4.44 9.13 3.54
C TYR A 108 5.86 8.93 4.07
N PHE A 109 6.75 9.83 3.69
CA PHE A 109 8.04 9.98 4.35
C PHE A 109 7.85 10.66 5.71
N GLN A 110 8.51 10.15 6.75
CA GLN A 110 8.48 10.77 8.08
C GLN A 110 9.26 12.08 8.08
N ASP A 111 10.32 12.16 7.26
CA ASP A 111 11.22 13.29 7.09
C ASP A 111 10.87 14.15 5.87
N TRP A 112 9.61 14.14 5.43
CA TRP A 112 9.16 14.84 4.23
C TRP A 112 9.45 16.35 4.27
N ALA A 113 9.31 16.98 5.45
CA ALA A 113 9.53 18.42 5.64
C ALA A 113 11.02 18.81 5.68
N SER A 114 11.92 17.83 5.76
CA SER A 114 13.36 17.98 5.93
C SER A 114 14.16 17.56 4.69
N SER A 115 13.47 17.39 3.56
CA SER A 115 14.03 16.90 2.29
C SER A 115 14.28 18.02 1.30
#